data_AF-A0A438MS01-F1
#
_entry.id   AF-A0A438MS01-F1
#
_cell.length_a   1.000
_cell.length_b   1.000
_cell.length_c   1.000
_cell.angle_alpha   90.00
_cell.angle_beta   90.00
_cell.angle_gamma   90.00
#
_symmetry.space_group_name_H-M   'P 1'
#
loop_
_entity.id
_entity.type
_entity.pdbx_description
1 polymer ?
#
loop_
_entity_poly.entity_id
_entity_poly.type
_entity_poly.pdbx_seq_one_letter_code
_entity_poly.pdbx_strand_id
1 'polypeptide(L)'
;MNSLSFCSYHTPFKPQSSKILVRYASHAAQGRANGPTDSAGRRLGAKKSASEYVVPGNIIFKQRGTKWHPGENVGIGKDHSIYATESGYVRYYRDPARHPKRRYIGVALEKDGPGSQLPATPNAPTRRRLNMFATPMKEPQVFTVPVVSPPETTQPIKSHGMTKYKPRVIIPTFLREGTNREANSSIGREAERQNVKVDGFDRKNRWQAWRKRATRLEAAVASKAAKGTKKTKGKKSNKGVKIGGKKR
;
A
#
# COMPACT_ATOMS: atom_id res chain seq x y z
N MET A 1 32.52 -95.57 7.31
CA MET A 1 31.67 -94.57 6.65
C MET A 1 31.94 -93.22 7.30
N ASN A 2 32.44 -92.26 6.51
CA ASN A 2 32.98 -90.97 6.93
C ASN A 2 31.90 -89.97 7.31
N SER A 3 32.09 -89.23 8.41
CA SER A 3 31.44 -87.95 8.68
C SER A 3 32.48 -86.84 8.68
N LEU A 4 32.68 -86.17 7.53
CA LEU A 4 33.49 -84.97 7.44
C LEU A 4 32.59 -83.74 7.56
N SER A 5 32.60 -83.14 8.76
CA SER A 5 31.99 -81.85 9.04
C SER A 5 33.03 -80.75 8.74
N PHE A 6 33.02 -80.18 7.54
CA PHE A 6 33.80 -78.98 7.24
C PHE A 6 33.03 -77.74 7.73
N CYS A 7 33.21 -77.39 8.99
CA CYS A 7 32.89 -76.04 9.47
C CYS A 7 34.11 -75.16 9.18
N SER A 8 34.04 -74.37 8.11
CA SER A 8 35.06 -73.37 7.80
C SER A 8 35.00 -72.29 8.87
N TYR A 9 36.07 -72.14 9.65
CA TYR A 9 36.22 -71.11 10.66
C TYR A 9 36.11 -69.73 9.99
N HIS A 10 34.94 -69.10 10.07
CA HIS A 10 34.79 -67.69 9.78
C HIS A 10 35.64 -66.90 10.76
N THR A 11 36.72 -66.29 10.28
CA THR A 11 37.44 -65.30 11.08
C THR A 11 36.50 -64.12 11.31
N PRO A 12 36.24 -63.72 12.57
CA PRO A 12 35.36 -62.59 12.81
C PRO A 12 36.02 -61.33 12.26
N PHE A 13 35.35 -60.67 11.32
CA PHE A 13 35.73 -59.37 10.81
C PHE A 13 35.85 -58.39 11.99
N LYS A 14 37.08 -58.04 12.39
CA LYS A 14 37.32 -56.98 13.35
C LYS A 14 37.09 -55.64 12.63
N PRO A 15 36.03 -54.88 12.96
CA PRO A 15 35.86 -53.55 12.38
C PRO A 15 37.09 -52.72 12.79
N GLN A 16 37.87 -52.28 11.81
CA GLN A 16 38.91 -51.28 12.02
C GLN A 16 38.22 -50.10 12.69
N SER A 17 38.57 -49.81 13.94
CA SER A 17 37.97 -48.70 14.68
C SER A 17 38.24 -47.44 13.86
N SER A 18 37.24 -46.98 13.10
CA SER A 18 37.33 -45.70 12.43
C SER A 18 37.50 -44.70 13.57
N LYS A 19 38.71 -44.14 13.71
CA LYS A 19 38.95 -43.06 14.66
C LYS A 19 38.07 -41.93 14.18
N ILE A 20 36.86 -41.84 14.74
CA ILE A 20 35.96 -40.72 14.52
C ILE A 20 36.72 -39.54 15.09
N LEU A 21 37.42 -38.81 14.22
CA LEU A 21 38.06 -37.55 14.57
C LEU A 21 36.92 -36.59 14.87
N VAL A 22 36.50 -36.56 16.14
CA VAL A 22 35.58 -35.56 16.66
C VAL A 22 36.27 -34.22 16.46
N ARG A 23 35.91 -33.51 15.39
CA ARG A 23 36.40 -32.15 15.15
C ARG A 23 35.60 -31.23 16.06
N TYR A 24 36.19 -30.83 17.18
CA TYR A 24 35.65 -29.73 17.97
C TYR A 24 35.71 -28.46 17.11
N ALA A 25 34.56 -27.83 16.85
CA ALA A 25 34.53 -26.55 16.15
C ALA A 25 35.23 -25.50 17.03
N SER A 26 36.42 -25.05 16.65
CA SER A 26 37.11 -23.96 17.33
C SER A 26 36.50 -22.63 16.87
N HIS A 27 35.74 -21.98 17.75
CA HIS A 27 35.30 -20.62 17.52
C HIS A 27 36.50 -19.69 17.72
N ALA A 28 36.99 -19.05 16.66
CA ALA A 28 38.07 -18.07 16.79
C ALA A 28 37.61 -16.98 17.77
N ALA A 29 38.31 -16.79 18.89
CA ALA A 29 37.94 -15.81 19.92
C ALA A 29 38.15 -14.36 19.44
N GLN A 30 39.04 -14.17 18.46
CA GLN A 30 39.31 -12.89 17.82
C GLN A 30 38.93 -12.93 16.34
N GLY A 31 38.19 -11.90 15.88
CA GLY A 31 37.81 -11.75 14.48
C GLY A 31 36.49 -11.00 14.30
N ARG A 32 36.18 -10.62 13.05
CA ARG A 32 34.94 -9.89 12.68
C ARG A 32 33.65 -10.61 13.11
N ALA A 33 33.70 -11.94 13.28
CA ALA A 33 32.59 -12.74 13.79
C ALA A 33 32.20 -12.39 15.25
N ASN A 34 33.15 -11.90 16.06
CA ASN A 34 32.94 -11.51 17.47
C ASN A 34 32.90 -10.00 17.70
N GLY A 35 33.08 -9.20 16.65
CA GLY A 35 33.03 -7.75 16.76
C GLY A 35 31.58 -7.24 16.83
N PRO A 36 31.30 -6.13 17.53
CA PRO A 36 30.00 -5.49 17.46
C PRO A 36 29.70 -5.07 16.01
N THR A 37 28.55 -5.48 15.49
CA THR A 37 28.09 -5.00 14.18
C THR A 37 27.49 -3.63 14.38
N ASP A 38 28.16 -2.59 13.90
CA ASP A 38 27.59 -1.25 13.86
C ASP A 38 26.71 -1.06 12.63
N SER A 39 25.55 -0.42 12.82
CA SER A 39 24.62 -0.08 11.75
C SER A 39 24.66 1.43 11.53
N ALA A 40 24.63 1.87 10.27
CA ALA A 40 24.65 3.30 9.98
C ALA A 40 23.56 4.07 10.75
N GLY A 41 23.84 5.31 11.17
CA GLY A 41 22.87 6.14 11.87
C GLY A 41 21.57 6.34 11.07
N ARG A 42 20.42 6.20 11.74
CA ARG A 42 19.08 6.30 11.09
C ARG A 42 18.57 7.74 10.89
N ARG A 43 19.38 8.76 11.24
CA ARG A 43 19.06 10.19 11.11
C ARG A 43 17.71 10.57 11.74
N LEU A 44 17.41 10.02 12.92
CA LEU A 44 16.22 10.35 13.72
C LEU A 44 16.36 11.75 14.36
N GLY A 45 15.29 12.25 14.99
CA GLY A 45 15.26 13.53 15.68
C GLY A 45 14.41 14.59 15.00
N ALA A 46 14.51 15.82 15.51
CA ALA A 46 13.82 16.98 14.96
C ALA A 46 14.31 17.29 13.55
N LYS A 47 13.37 17.68 12.70
CA LYS A 47 13.59 18.18 11.33
C LYS A 47 13.16 19.61 11.18
N LYS A 48 12.25 20.06 12.05
CA LYS A 48 11.79 21.44 12.15
C LYS A 48 11.92 21.92 13.59
N SER A 49 12.51 23.09 13.77
CA SER A 49 12.67 23.71 15.09
C SER A 49 11.38 24.39 15.53
N ALA A 50 11.33 24.85 16.79
CA ALA A 50 10.21 25.66 17.26
C ALA A 50 10.13 26.96 16.45
N SER A 51 8.92 27.40 16.14
CA SER A 51 8.62 28.60 15.36
C SER A 51 9.04 28.58 13.89
N GLU A 52 9.46 27.43 13.35
CA GLU A 52 9.78 27.30 11.95
C GLU A 52 8.50 27.15 11.11
N TYR A 53 8.47 27.81 9.94
CA TYR A 53 7.36 27.71 9.00
C TYR A 53 7.33 26.34 8.30
N VAL A 54 6.14 25.75 8.21
CA VAL A 54 5.90 24.44 7.59
C VAL A 54 4.68 24.49 6.68
N VAL A 55 4.67 23.59 5.69
CA VAL A 55 3.60 23.36 4.72
C VAL A 55 3.07 21.94 4.94
N PRO A 56 1.81 21.63 4.58
CA PRO A 56 1.28 20.27 4.70
C PRO A 56 2.19 19.22 4.08
N GLY A 57 2.42 18.11 4.79
CA GLY A 57 3.30 17.02 4.39
C GLY A 57 4.75 17.13 4.89
N ASN A 58 5.18 18.30 5.36
CA ASN A 58 6.52 18.45 5.93
C ASN A 58 6.69 17.59 7.18
N ILE A 59 7.80 16.84 7.25
CA ILE A 59 8.17 16.07 8.44
C ILE A 59 8.74 17.03 9.49
N ILE A 60 8.20 16.97 10.71
CA ILE A 60 8.63 17.80 11.84
C ILE A 60 9.59 17.01 12.73
N PHE A 61 9.29 15.74 13.01
CA PHE A 61 10.11 14.90 13.89
C PHE A 61 10.10 13.43 13.45
N LYS A 62 11.28 12.81 13.36
CA LYS A 62 11.42 11.36 13.12
C LYS A 62 11.82 10.64 14.40
N GLN A 63 11.10 9.60 14.79
CA GLN A 63 11.32 8.94 16.08
C GLN A 63 11.16 7.43 16.01
N ARG A 64 11.59 6.76 17.08
CA ARG A 64 11.23 5.36 17.40
C ARG A 64 10.32 5.41 18.61
N GLY A 65 9.13 4.83 18.47
CA GLY A 65 8.02 5.06 19.39
C GLY A 65 7.58 6.53 19.41
N THR A 66 6.66 6.86 20.31
CA THR A 66 6.10 8.20 20.45
C THR A 66 6.75 8.95 21.62
N LYS A 67 7.91 9.57 21.38
CA LYS A 67 8.55 10.48 22.36
C LYS A 67 7.85 11.83 22.42
N TRP A 68 7.36 12.24 21.25
CA TRP A 68 6.44 13.33 21.04
C TRP A 68 5.14 12.77 20.45
N HIS A 69 4.02 13.38 20.82
CA HIS A 69 2.69 13.03 20.34
C HIS A 69 2.17 14.10 19.37
N PRO A 70 1.26 13.73 18.44
CA PRO A 70 0.63 14.70 17.56
C PRO A 70 -0.30 15.63 18.36
N GLY A 71 -0.08 16.94 18.21
CA GLY A 71 -0.92 18.01 18.72
C GLY A 71 -1.88 18.54 17.66
N GLU A 72 -2.14 19.84 17.68
CA GLU A 72 -2.99 20.54 16.71
C GLU A 72 -2.34 20.59 15.33
N ASN A 73 -3.14 20.40 14.27
CA ASN A 73 -2.72 20.52 12.87
C ASN A 73 -1.51 19.65 12.47
N VAL A 74 -1.40 18.49 13.12
CA VAL A 74 -0.28 17.57 12.99
C VAL A 74 -0.78 16.13 12.93
N GLY A 75 -0.21 15.34 12.02
CA GLY A 75 -0.47 13.91 11.87
C GLY A 75 0.69 13.04 12.34
N ILE A 76 0.41 11.75 12.52
CA ILE A 76 1.41 10.73 12.86
C ILE A 76 1.43 9.63 11.78
N GLY A 77 2.62 9.32 11.26
CA GLY A 77 2.83 8.26 10.27
C GLY A 77 2.96 6.87 10.91
N LYS A 78 3.01 5.83 10.06
CA LYS A 78 3.18 4.42 10.49
C LYS A 78 4.43 4.19 11.34
N ASP A 79 5.52 4.91 11.05
CA ASP A 79 6.77 4.82 11.80
C ASP A 79 6.86 5.83 12.97
N HIS A 80 5.72 6.39 13.38
CA HIS A 80 5.58 7.45 14.37
C HIS A 80 6.25 8.78 14.00
N SER A 81 6.62 8.98 12.73
CA SER A 81 7.06 10.28 12.24
C SER A 81 5.91 11.28 12.32
N ILE A 82 6.21 12.47 12.83
CA ILE A 82 5.25 13.55 12.98
C ILE A 82 5.36 14.48 11.77
N TYR A 83 4.23 14.81 11.15
CA TYR A 83 4.17 15.66 9.97
C TYR A 83 3.06 16.72 10.07
N ALA A 84 3.26 17.86 9.39
CA ALA A 84 2.28 18.95 9.36
C ALA A 84 1.07 18.60 8.47
N THR A 85 -0.15 18.89 8.92
CA THR A 85 -1.36 18.78 8.08
C THR A 85 -1.81 20.12 7.51
N GLU A 86 -1.46 21.21 8.18
CA GLU A 86 -1.75 22.58 7.74
C GLU A 86 -0.46 23.40 7.63
N SER A 87 -0.52 24.50 6.89
CA SER A 87 0.59 25.46 6.85
C SER A 87 0.58 26.36 8.08
N GLY A 88 1.74 26.62 8.65
CA GLY A 88 1.85 27.37 9.90
C GLY A 88 3.23 27.25 10.53
N TYR A 89 3.31 27.41 11.85
CA TYR A 89 4.55 27.44 12.61
C TYR A 89 4.58 26.35 13.66
N VAL A 90 5.67 25.58 13.72
CA VAL A 90 5.81 24.45 14.64
C VAL A 90 5.88 24.94 16.09
N ARG A 91 5.18 24.26 17.01
CA ARG A 91 5.24 24.51 18.46
C ARG A 91 5.39 23.20 19.21
N TYR A 92 6.28 23.21 20.19
CA TYR A 92 6.49 22.10 21.13
C TYR A 92 5.87 22.50 22.46
N TYR A 93 4.95 21.69 22.98
CA TYR A 93 4.23 22.05 24.22
C TYR A 93 3.85 20.80 25.03
N ARG A 94 3.32 21.04 26.23
CA ARG A 94 2.71 20.01 27.10
C ARG A 94 1.28 20.43 27.36
N ASP A 95 0.38 19.45 27.36
CA ASP A 95 -1.03 19.67 27.66
C ASP A 95 -1.43 18.76 28.82
N PRO A 96 -1.38 19.27 30.06
CA PRO A 96 -1.75 18.48 31.23
C PRO A 96 -3.24 18.18 31.30
N ALA A 97 -4.09 19.03 30.70
CA ALA A 97 -5.53 18.83 30.67
C ALA A 97 -5.90 17.62 29.79
N ARG A 98 -5.19 17.44 28.67
CA ARG A 98 -5.36 16.27 27.81
C ARG A 98 -4.62 15.04 28.33
N HIS A 99 -3.35 15.17 28.69
CA HIS A 99 -2.58 14.07 29.27
C HIS A 99 -1.35 14.55 30.06
N PRO A 100 -1.27 14.29 31.39
CA PRO A 100 -0.31 14.95 32.28
C PRO A 100 1.18 14.69 31.95
N LYS A 101 1.50 13.48 31.47
CA LYS A 101 2.90 13.05 31.23
C LYS A 101 3.37 13.20 29.78
N ARG A 102 2.49 13.56 28.83
CA ARG A 102 2.81 13.55 27.39
C ARG A 102 3.32 14.92 26.93
N ARG A 103 4.12 14.88 25.87
CA ARG A 103 4.61 16.07 25.18
C ARG A 103 4.11 16.05 23.75
N TYR A 104 3.75 17.21 23.22
CA TYR A 104 3.06 17.36 21.95
C TYR A 104 3.84 18.27 21.01
N ILE A 105 3.64 18.02 19.72
CA ILE A 105 4.08 18.89 18.65
C ILE A 105 2.83 19.30 17.87
N GLY A 106 2.58 20.59 17.79
CA GLY A 106 1.49 21.16 17.01
C GLY A 106 2.02 22.16 15.97
N VAL A 107 1.14 22.56 15.06
CA VAL A 107 1.38 23.65 14.11
C VAL A 107 0.36 24.75 14.37
N ALA A 108 0.85 25.90 14.82
CA ALA A 108 0.06 27.09 15.02
C ALA A 108 -0.16 27.82 13.68
N LEU A 109 -1.35 28.36 13.46
CA LEU A 109 -1.69 29.04 12.19
C LEU A 109 -1.01 30.39 12.05
N GLU A 110 -0.75 31.07 13.15
CA GLU A 110 -0.11 32.37 13.23
C GLU A 110 1.28 32.22 13.84
N LYS A 111 2.21 33.10 13.46
CA LYS A 111 3.58 33.09 14.00
C LYS A 111 3.61 33.63 15.43
N ASP A 112 2.90 34.72 15.64
CA ASP A 112 2.89 35.56 16.84
C ASP A 112 1.45 35.84 17.28
N GLY A 113 1.25 36.34 18.49
CA GLY A 113 -0.07 36.63 19.05
C GLY A 113 -0.75 35.42 19.71
N PRO A 114 -2.03 35.55 20.12
CA PRO A 114 -2.74 34.51 20.87
C PRO A 114 -2.98 33.23 20.05
N GLY A 115 -2.86 33.30 18.71
CA GLY A 115 -2.97 32.14 17.82
C GLY A 115 -1.71 31.31 17.67
N SER A 116 -0.58 31.84 18.16
CA SER A 116 0.70 31.15 18.13
C SER A 116 0.83 30.14 19.28
N GLN A 117 0.16 30.40 20.40
CA GLN A 117 0.36 29.65 21.63
C GLN A 117 -0.50 28.39 21.66
N LEU A 118 0.14 27.24 21.88
CA LEU A 118 -0.49 25.95 22.11
C LEU A 118 -0.09 25.46 23.52
N PRO A 119 -0.98 24.76 24.25
CA PRO A 119 -2.31 24.28 23.85
C PRO A 119 -3.37 25.38 23.82
N ALA A 120 -4.45 25.17 23.03
CA ALA A 120 -5.59 26.07 23.05
C ALA A 120 -6.32 26.01 24.41
N THR A 121 -6.92 27.12 24.85
CA THR A 121 -7.72 27.10 26.07
C THR A 121 -8.98 26.23 25.86
N PRO A 122 -9.41 25.42 26.85
CA PRO A 122 -10.43 24.38 26.65
C PRO A 122 -11.77 24.85 26.04
N ASN A 123 -12.19 26.09 26.33
CA ASN A 123 -13.46 26.65 25.87
C ASN A 123 -13.31 27.68 24.74
N ALA A 124 -12.11 27.88 24.20
CA ALA A 124 -11.93 28.77 23.06
C ALA A 124 -12.40 28.12 21.74
N PRO A 125 -12.95 28.91 20.80
CA PRO A 125 -13.27 28.39 19.48
C PRO A 125 -12.02 27.87 18.76
N THR A 126 -12.14 26.73 18.09
CA THR A 126 -11.02 26.15 17.33
C THR A 126 -10.70 27.02 16.11
N ARG A 127 -9.45 27.47 16.01
CA ARG A 127 -8.96 28.20 14.84
C ARG A 127 -8.75 27.24 13.66
N ARG A 128 -9.29 27.55 12.49
CA ARG A 128 -9.21 26.73 11.27
C ARG A 128 -8.99 27.60 10.04
N ARG A 129 -8.34 27.06 9.01
CA ARG A 129 -8.23 27.72 7.70
C ARG A 129 -9.21 27.10 6.72
N LEU A 130 -9.81 27.96 5.88
CA LEU A 130 -10.72 27.51 4.82
C LEU A 130 -9.95 26.82 3.68
N ASN A 131 -8.69 27.21 3.43
CA ASN A 131 -7.81 26.66 2.37
C ASN A 131 -8.46 26.60 0.97
N MET A 132 -9.38 27.53 0.67
CA MET A 132 -9.95 27.71 -0.67
C MET A 132 -9.78 29.16 -1.10
N PHE A 133 -9.70 29.36 -2.41
CA PHE A 133 -9.67 30.69 -3.03
C PHE A 133 -10.95 30.87 -3.86
N ALA A 134 -11.51 32.08 -3.83
CA ALA A 134 -12.68 32.41 -4.64
C ALA A 134 -12.27 32.41 -6.12
N THR A 135 -12.87 31.53 -6.91
CA THR A 135 -12.70 31.51 -8.36
C THR A 135 -14.00 31.98 -8.99
N PRO A 136 -13.99 33.00 -9.86
CA PRO A 136 -15.19 33.37 -10.59
C PRO A 136 -15.64 32.17 -11.43
N MET A 137 -16.93 31.86 -11.39
CA MET A 137 -17.50 30.78 -12.20
C MET A 137 -17.33 31.13 -13.67
N LYS A 138 -16.77 30.19 -14.46
CA LYS A 138 -16.67 30.39 -15.92
C LYS A 138 -18.09 30.47 -16.49
N GLU A 139 -18.42 31.59 -17.14
CA GLU A 139 -19.69 31.73 -17.83
C GLU A 139 -19.87 30.59 -18.84
N PRO A 140 -21.06 29.95 -18.89
CA PRO A 140 -21.32 28.91 -19.84
C PRO A 140 -21.19 29.50 -21.24
N GLN A 141 -20.22 29.00 -22.00
CA GLN A 141 -20.15 29.31 -23.43
C GLN A 141 -21.42 28.74 -24.05
N VAL A 142 -22.34 29.62 -24.45
CA VAL A 142 -23.52 29.23 -25.20
C VAL A 142 -23.01 28.72 -26.55
N PHE A 143 -22.81 27.41 -26.67
CA PHE A 143 -22.65 26.79 -27.97
C PHE A 143 -23.98 26.96 -28.67
N THR A 144 -24.10 28.00 -29.50
CA THR A 144 -25.18 28.10 -30.47
C THR A 144 -24.96 26.97 -31.46
N VAL A 145 -25.54 25.81 -31.16
CA VAL A 145 -25.72 24.76 -32.16
C VAL A 145 -26.55 25.43 -33.26
N PRO A 146 -26.07 25.54 -34.51
CA PRO A 146 -26.93 25.99 -35.58
C PRO A 146 -28.10 25.02 -35.61
N VAL A 147 -29.29 25.52 -35.26
CA VAL A 147 -30.55 24.82 -35.44
C VAL A 147 -30.70 24.67 -36.94
N VAL A 148 -30.24 23.54 -37.47
CA VAL A 148 -30.66 23.07 -38.78
C VAL A 148 -32.13 22.72 -38.59
N SER A 149 -33.00 23.59 -39.07
CA SER A 149 -34.45 23.39 -39.09
C SER A 149 -34.75 22.01 -39.70
N PRO A 150 -35.35 21.06 -38.94
CA PRO A 150 -35.92 19.88 -39.56
C PRO A 150 -37.09 20.33 -40.45
N PRO A 151 -37.24 19.82 -41.68
CA PRO A 151 -38.41 20.15 -42.50
C PRO A 151 -39.69 19.72 -41.78
N GLU A 152 -40.64 20.64 -41.75
CA GLU A 152 -41.96 20.45 -41.15
C GLU A 152 -42.63 19.21 -41.74
N THR A 153 -42.80 18.17 -40.92
CA THR A 153 -43.78 17.12 -41.17
C THR A 153 -44.70 17.07 -39.96
N THR A 154 -45.77 17.85 -40.04
CA THR A 154 -46.84 17.91 -39.03
C THR A 154 -47.60 16.59 -39.02
N GLN A 155 -47.47 15.82 -37.96
CA GLN A 155 -48.41 14.75 -37.57
C GLN A 155 -48.84 15.01 -36.13
N PRO A 156 -50.15 15.16 -35.83
CA PRO A 156 -50.62 15.45 -34.48
C PRO A 156 -50.60 14.19 -33.60
N ILE A 157 -49.66 14.12 -32.66
CA ILE A 157 -49.68 13.11 -31.59
C ILE A 157 -50.48 13.67 -30.40
N LYS A 158 -51.57 12.98 -30.07
CA LYS A 158 -52.49 13.29 -28.96
C LYS A 158 -51.73 13.35 -27.62
N SER A 159 -52.00 14.41 -26.85
CA SER A 159 -51.39 14.65 -25.55
C SER A 159 -51.97 13.73 -24.47
N HIS A 160 -51.10 12.92 -23.85
CA HIS A 160 -51.37 12.30 -22.55
C HIS A 160 -50.34 12.79 -21.54
N GLY A 161 -50.85 13.43 -20.48
CA GLY A 161 -50.24 13.58 -19.16
C GLY A 161 -48.78 14.01 -19.10
N MET A 162 -48.53 15.30 -18.88
CA MET A 162 -47.22 15.84 -18.53
C MET A 162 -46.75 15.32 -17.16
N THR A 163 -45.96 14.26 -17.13
CA THR A 163 -45.01 14.04 -16.02
C THR A 163 -43.73 14.81 -16.31
N LYS A 164 -43.29 15.68 -15.39
CA LYS A 164 -42.03 16.43 -15.49
C LYS A 164 -40.83 15.49 -15.51
N TYR A 165 -40.49 14.95 -16.67
CA TYR A 165 -39.26 14.22 -16.89
C TYR A 165 -38.14 15.23 -17.13
N LYS A 166 -37.23 15.40 -16.16
CA LYS A 166 -35.95 16.07 -16.44
C LYS A 166 -35.15 15.12 -17.34
N PRO A 167 -34.75 15.52 -18.57
CA PRO A 167 -33.93 14.64 -19.40
C PRO A 167 -32.59 14.43 -18.70
N ARG A 168 -32.33 13.20 -18.28
CA ARG A 168 -31.03 12.80 -17.76
C ARG A 168 -30.07 12.84 -18.94
N VAL A 169 -29.18 13.82 -18.98
CA VAL A 169 -28.09 13.85 -19.97
C VAL A 169 -27.25 12.60 -19.73
N ILE A 170 -27.40 11.60 -20.60
CA ILE A 170 -26.53 10.43 -20.62
C ILE A 170 -25.21 10.96 -21.18
N ILE A 171 -24.27 11.30 -20.29
CA ILE A 171 -22.90 11.60 -20.71
C ILE A 171 -22.39 10.31 -21.37
N PRO A 172 -22.02 10.33 -22.67
CA PRO A 172 -21.39 9.16 -23.26
C PRO A 172 -20.11 8.92 -22.49
N THR A 173 -20.02 7.76 -21.85
CA THR A 173 -18.78 7.31 -21.22
C THR A 173 -17.79 7.16 -22.36
N PHE A 174 -16.96 8.17 -22.60
CA PHE A 174 -15.90 8.07 -23.60
C PHE A 174 -15.04 6.87 -23.21
N LEU A 175 -15.18 5.78 -23.96
CA LEU A 175 -14.24 4.67 -23.95
C LEU A 175 -12.91 5.30 -24.37
N ARG A 176 -12.05 5.62 -23.41
CA ARG A 176 -10.69 6.05 -23.71
C ARG A 176 -10.00 4.82 -24.27
N GLU A 177 -9.76 4.79 -25.58
CA GLU A 177 -9.07 3.69 -26.23
C GLU A 177 -7.77 3.38 -25.48
N GLY A 178 -7.59 2.10 -25.12
CA GLY A 178 -6.44 1.62 -24.37
C GLY A 178 -6.64 1.45 -22.86
N THR A 179 -7.81 1.76 -22.29
CA THR A 179 -8.15 1.38 -20.91
C THR A 179 -9.09 0.18 -20.88
N ASN A 180 -8.54 -1.03 -20.68
CA ASN A 180 -9.30 -2.26 -20.44
C ASN A 180 -9.91 -2.28 -19.03
N ARG A 181 -10.66 -1.22 -18.67
CA ARG A 181 -11.31 -1.11 -17.36
C ARG A 181 -12.78 -0.81 -17.60
N GLU A 182 -13.59 -1.86 -17.62
CA GLU A 182 -15.04 -1.74 -17.65
C GLU A 182 -15.51 -0.96 -16.40
N ALA A 183 -16.51 -0.11 -16.56
CA ALA A 183 -17.15 0.53 -15.42
C ALA A 183 -17.76 -0.55 -14.51
N ASN A 184 -17.65 -0.39 -13.18
CA ASN A 184 -18.21 -1.36 -12.21
C ASN A 184 -19.69 -1.67 -12.45
N SER A 185 -20.46 -0.72 -13.01
CA SER A 185 -21.86 -0.89 -13.38
C SER A 185 -22.07 -1.81 -14.59
N SER A 186 -21.13 -1.83 -15.55
CA SER A 186 -21.15 -2.73 -16.70
C SER A 186 -20.88 -4.17 -16.27
N ILE A 187 -19.90 -4.38 -15.38
CA ILE A 187 -19.55 -5.70 -14.83
C ILE A 187 -20.76 -6.35 -14.14
N GLY A 188 -21.53 -5.56 -13.38
CA GLY A 188 -22.77 -6.04 -12.73
C GLY A 188 -23.84 -6.47 -13.73
N ARG A 189 -24.09 -5.66 -14.76
CA ARG A 189 -25.07 -5.98 -15.83
C ARG A 189 -24.65 -7.15 -16.70
N GLU A 190 -23.34 -7.33 -16.94
CA GLU A 190 -22.80 -8.49 -17.65
C GLU A 190 -23.11 -9.77 -16.86
N ALA A 191 -22.88 -9.76 -15.54
CA ALA A 191 -23.21 -10.89 -14.67
C ALA A 191 -24.72 -11.20 -14.64
N GLU A 192 -25.58 -10.18 -14.66
CA GLU A 192 -27.04 -10.33 -14.79
C GLU A 192 -27.43 -10.90 -16.17
N ARG A 193 -26.85 -10.39 -17.26
CA ARG A 193 -27.06 -10.91 -18.64
C ARG A 193 -26.63 -12.37 -18.76
N GLN A 194 -25.52 -12.73 -18.13
CA GLN A 194 -24.98 -14.10 -18.08
C GLN A 194 -25.66 -14.95 -16.99
N ASN A 195 -26.67 -14.43 -16.29
CA ASN A 195 -27.41 -15.09 -15.22
C ASN A 195 -26.51 -15.77 -14.17
N VAL A 196 -25.38 -15.14 -13.82
CA VAL A 196 -24.42 -15.69 -12.87
C VAL A 196 -25.00 -15.58 -11.46
N LYS A 197 -25.44 -16.71 -10.89
CA LYS A 197 -25.90 -16.80 -9.50
C LYS A 197 -24.72 -17.12 -8.57
N VAL A 198 -24.57 -16.34 -7.51
CA VAL A 198 -23.60 -16.59 -6.44
C VAL A 198 -24.32 -17.29 -5.29
N ASP A 199 -23.84 -18.47 -4.90
CA ASP A 199 -24.39 -19.17 -3.73
C ASP A 199 -24.22 -18.35 -2.46
N GLY A 200 -25.28 -18.33 -1.63
CA GLY A 200 -25.25 -17.68 -0.32
C GLY A 200 -24.18 -18.26 0.59
N PHE A 201 -23.65 -17.42 1.49
CA PHE A 201 -22.63 -17.85 2.45
C PHE A 201 -23.23 -18.77 3.52
N ASP A 202 -22.80 -20.03 3.56
CA ASP A 202 -23.20 -20.99 4.60
C ASP A 202 -22.24 -20.94 5.81
N ARG A 203 -22.78 -20.50 6.96
CA ARG A 203 -22.04 -20.40 8.23
C ARG A 203 -21.63 -21.75 8.83
N LYS A 204 -22.30 -22.86 8.47
CA LYS A 204 -22.01 -24.20 9.00
C LYS A 204 -20.87 -24.89 8.24
N ASN A 205 -20.64 -24.52 6.99
CA ASN A 205 -19.58 -25.11 6.14
C ASN A 205 -18.26 -24.32 6.22
N ARG A 206 -17.63 -24.29 7.40
CA ARG A 206 -16.39 -23.52 7.64
C ARG A 206 -15.21 -23.92 6.73
N TRP A 207 -15.22 -25.14 6.19
CA TRP A 207 -14.15 -25.68 5.35
C TRP A 207 -14.35 -25.44 3.84
N GLN A 208 -15.47 -24.84 3.42
CA GLN A 208 -15.75 -24.57 2.01
C GLN A 208 -14.71 -23.64 1.37
N ALA A 209 -14.26 -22.62 2.11
CA ALA A 209 -13.23 -21.69 1.65
C ALA A 209 -11.88 -22.40 1.43
N TRP A 210 -11.54 -23.37 2.27
CA TRP A 210 -10.30 -24.14 2.16
C TRP A 210 -10.34 -25.09 0.95
N ARG A 211 -11.47 -25.77 0.72
CA ARG A 211 -11.70 -26.58 -0.48
C ARG A 211 -11.64 -25.74 -1.77
N LYS A 212 -12.31 -24.58 -1.81
CA LYS A 212 -12.25 -23.62 -2.94
C LYS A 212 -10.84 -23.07 -3.19
N ARG A 213 -9.96 -23.06 -2.18
CA ARG A 213 -8.56 -22.66 -2.32
C ARG A 213 -7.73 -23.76 -2.98
N ALA A 214 -7.93 -25.01 -2.60
CA ALA A 214 -7.25 -26.16 -3.22
C ALA A 214 -7.58 -26.25 -4.72
N THR A 215 -8.86 -26.14 -5.09
CA THR A 215 -9.29 -26.14 -6.49
C THR A 215 -8.72 -24.96 -7.29
N ARG A 216 -8.63 -23.77 -6.68
CA ARG A 216 -7.94 -22.62 -7.31
C ARG A 216 -6.45 -22.85 -7.53
N LEU A 217 -5.76 -23.48 -6.58
CA LEU A 217 -4.34 -23.79 -6.72
C LEU A 217 -4.12 -24.79 -7.86
N GLU A 218 -4.95 -25.82 -7.93
CA GLU A 218 -4.92 -26.82 -9.00
C GLU A 218 -5.20 -26.19 -10.39
N ALA A 219 -6.25 -25.37 -10.51
CA ALA A 219 -6.55 -24.65 -11.74
C ALA A 219 -5.44 -23.67 -12.15
N ALA A 220 -4.76 -23.04 -11.19
CA ALA A 220 -3.62 -22.16 -11.47
C ALA A 220 -2.39 -22.94 -11.93
N VAL A 221 -2.13 -24.13 -11.38
CA VAL A 221 -1.08 -25.04 -11.84
C VAL A 221 -1.38 -25.53 -13.27
N ALA A 222 -2.62 -25.98 -13.53
CA ALA A 222 -3.07 -26.38 -14.86
C ALA A 222 -2.94 -25.23 -15.89
N SER A 223 -3.34 -24.01 -15.51
CA SER A 223 -3.20 -22.82 -16.37
C SER A 223 -1.74 -22.45 -16.66
N LYS A 224 -0.83 -22.65 -15.70
CA LYS A 224 0.62 -22.45 -15.90
C LYS A 224 1.22 -23.52 -16.81
N ALA A 225 0.81 -24.78 -16.66
CA ALA A 225 1.23 -25.87 -17.54
C ALA A 225 0.77 -25.62 -18.98
N ALA A 226 -0.49 -25.20 -19.19
CA ALA A 226 -1.02 -24.85 -20.50
C ALA A 226 -0.32 -23.65 -21.17
N LYS A 227 0.14 -22.67 -20.38
CA LYS A 227 0.91 -21.51 -20.89
C LYS A 227 2.40 -21.81 -21.14
N GLY A 228 2.92 -22.92 -20.61
CA GLY A 228 4.35 -23.27 -20.63
C GLY A 228 4.89 -23.73 -21.99
N THR A 229 4.05 -23.95 -23.01
CA THR A 229 4.44 -24.60 -24.28
C THR A 229 4.82 -23.63 -25.42
N LYS A 230 4.83 -22.31 -25.20
CA LYS A 230 5.30 -21.31 -26.19
C LYS A 230 6.51 -20.51 -25.69
N LYS A 231 7.69 -21.14 -25.64
CA LYS A 231 8.97 -20.42 -25.74
C LYS A 231 9.83 -21.06 -26.82
N THR A 232 9.74 -20.53 -28.02
CA THR A 232 10.73 -20.74 -29.09
C THR A 232 12.09 -20.17 -28.63
N LYS A 233 13.15 -20.96 -28.78
CA LYS A 233 14.54 -20.58 -28.46
C LYS A 233 14.99 -19.39 -29.33
N GLY A 234 14.92 -18.17 -28.78
CA GLY A 234 15.59 -16.99 -29.36
C GLY A 234 17.07 -16.96 -28.99
N LYS A 235 17.94 -16.90 -30.00
CA LYS A 235 19.41 -16.76 -29.92
C LYS A 235 19.85 -15.73 -28.87
N LYS A 236 20.75 -16.13 -27.96
CA LYS A 236 21.50 -15.20 -27.11
C LYS A 236 22.53 -14.47 -27.97
N SER A 237 22.37 -13.16 -28.17
CA SER A 237 23.46 -12.30 -28.63
C SER A 237 24.27 -11.80 -27.43
N ASN A 238 25.58 -11.87 -27.63
CA ASN A 238 26.63 -11.52 -26.68
C ASN A 238 26.71 -9.99 -26.54
N LYS A 239 26.71 -9.43 -25.31
CA LYS A 239 27.12 -8.04 -25.06
C LYS A 239 27.49 -7.81 -23.59
N GLY A 240 28.75 -7.43 -23.38
CA GLY A 240 29.16 -6.48 -22.35
C GLY A 240 29.99 -7.03 -21.18
N VAL A 241 31.31 -6.97 -21.33
CA VAL A 241 32.29 -7.05 -20.22
C VAL A 241 32.02 -5.93 -19.21
N LYS A 242 31.86 -6.26 -17.92
CA LYS A 242 31.78 -5.27 -16.84
C LYS A 242 33.19 -4.95 -16.31
N ILE A 243 33.68 -3.77 -16.68
CA ILE A 243 34.80 -3.10 -16.01
C ILE A 243 34.21 -2.18 -14.95
N GLY A 244 34.74 -2.22 -13.72
CA GLY A 244 34.33 -1.31 -12.65
C GLY A 244 34.92 -1.68 -11.30
N GLY A 245 36.21 -1.38 -11.12
CA GLY A 245 36.96 -1.62 -9.90
C GLY A 245 36.51 -0.78 -8.71
N LYS A 246 36.64 -1.36 -7.51
CA LYS A 246 36.55 -0.65 -6.23
C LYS A 246 37.75 0.29 -6.10
N LYS A 247 37.51 1.57 -5.83
CA LYS A 247 38.50 2.43 -5.16
C LYS A 247 38.26 2.39 -3.65
N ARG A 248 39.39 2.34 -2.94
CA ARG A 248 39.54 2.39 -1.48
C ARG A 248 39.13 3.76 -0.96
#